data_AF-A0ABD5ZST3-F1
#
_entry.id   AF-A0ABD5ZST3-F1
#
_cell.length_a   1.000
_cell.length_b   1.000
_cell.length_c   1.000
_cell.angle_alpha   90.00
_cell.angle_beta   90.00
_cell.angle_gamma   90.00
#
_symmetry.space_group_name_H-M   'P 1'
#
loop_
_entity.id
_entity.type
_entity.pdbx_description
1 polymer ?
#
loop_
_entity_poly.entity_id
_entity_poly.type
_entity_poly.pdbx_seq_one_letter_code
_entity_poly.pdbx_strand_id
1 'polypeptide(L)'
;MKPSLSDLAERYNAFVEARDWNRFHTPQNLAMAISVEANELLETFLWFDNPDSATVASDDETMRAVEEELADVIIYALGLANELDIDILAAVEAKLDENDERFDPETSEAITAELDKWQR
;
A
#
# COMPACT_ATOMS: atom_id res chain seq x y z
N MET A 1 15.75 5.24 17.11
CA MET A 1 14.37 5.67 16.86
C MET A 1 13.93 5.05 15.55
N LYS A 2 12.70 4.55 15.41
CA LYS A 2 12.18 4.08 14.12
C LYS A 2 11.86 5.30 13.24
N PRO A 3 12.10 5.26 11.92
CA PRO A 3 11.77 6.38 11.04
C PRO A 3 10.25 6.62 11.02
N SER A 4 9.85 7.88 10.97
CA SER A 4 8.48 8.33 10.70
C SER A 4 8.19 8.32 9.19
N LEU A 5 6.91 8.45 8.81
CA LEU A 5 6.57 8.62 7.39
C LEU A 5 7.16 9.90 6.79
N SER A 6 7.27 10.97 7.58
CA SER A 6 7.96 12.19 7.14
C SER A 6 9.43 11.92 6.82
N ASP A 7 10.13 11.17 7.67
CA ASP A 7 11.53 10.80 7.43
C ASP A 7 11.69 9.98 6.14
N LEU A 8 10.72 9.11 5.83
CA LEU A 8 10.71 8.30 4.61
C LEU A 8 10.40 9.15 3.37
N ALA A 9 9.43 10.06 3.44
CA ALA A 9 9.10 10.98 2.35
C ALA A 9 10.28 11.91 2.03
N GLU A 10 10.95 12.45 3.05
CA GLU A 10 12.18 13.24 2.89
C GLU A 10 13.29 12.44 2.22
N ARG A 11 13.50 11.19 2.65
CA ARG A 11 14.49 10.29 2.04
C ARG A 11 14.16 10.00 0.58
N TYR A 12 12.89 9.78 0.25
CA TYR A 12 12.43 9.59 -1.13
C TYR A 12 12.69 10.84 -1.97
N ASN A 13 12.31 12.02 -1.48
CA ASN A 13 12.53 13.28 -2.19
C ASN A 13 14.02 13.51 -2.48
N ALA A 14 14.89 13.27 -1.50
CA ALA A 14 16.33 13.34 -1.69
C ALA A 14 16.84 12.34 -2.74
N PHE A 15 16.26 11.12 -2.78
CA PHE A 15 16.60 10.11 -3.78
C PHE A 15 16.22 10.55 -5.21
N VAL A 16 15.04 11.14 -5.38
CA VAL A 16 14.51 11.63 -6.67
C VAL A 16 15.27 12.86 -7.13
N GLU A 17 15.50 13.83 -6.24
CA GLU A 17 16.22 15.07 -6.53
C GLU A 17 17.67 14.79 -6.95
N ALA A 18 18.36 13.89 -6.24
CA ALA A 18 19.74 13.51 -6.57
C ALA A 18 19.89 12.91 -7.98
N ARG A 19 18.79 12.49 -8.61
CA ARG A 19 18.75 11.91 -9.96
C ARG A 19 18.11 12.82 -11.00
N ASP A 20 17.64 14.01 -10.59
CA ASP A 20 16.86 14.90 -11.45
C ASP A 20 15.67 14.15 -12.10
N TRP A 21 14.99 13.34 -11.29
CA TRP A 21 13.84 12.52 -11.71
C TRP A 21 12.50 13.21 -11.49
N ASN A 22 12.48 14.34 -10.76
CA ASN A 22 11.27 15.15 -10.54
C ASN A 22 10.53 15.47 -11.85
N ARG A 23 11.25 15.67 -12.96
CA ARG A 23 10.66 15.91 -14.30
C ARG A 23 9.78 14.76 -14.83
N PHE A 24 9.92 13.56 -14.29
CA PHE A 24 9.15 12.37 -14.68
C PHE A 24 8.06 12.04 -13.65
N HIS A 25 8.09 12.64 -12.46
CA HIS A 25 7.18 12.35 -11.34
C HIS A 25 5.91 13.21 -11.42
N THR A 26 5.22 13.17 -12.56
CA THR A 26 3.89 13.77 -12.65
C THR A 26 2.87 12.94 -11.82
N PRO A 27 1.77 13.54 -11.33
CA PRO A 27 0.74 12.78 -10.60
C PRO A 27 0.22 11.56 -11.37
N GLN A 28 0.08 11.68 -12.69
CA GLN A 28 -0.32 10.55 -13.54
C GLN A 28 0.71 9.43 -13.53
N ASN A 29 2.00 9.76 -13.68
CA ASN A 29 3.06 8.75 -13.72
C ASN A 29 3.22 8.05 -12.37
N LEU A 30 3.10 8.79 -11.27
CA LEU A 30 3.15 8.23 -9.92
C LEU A 30 1.94 7.31 -9.65
N ALA A 31 0.73 7.70 -10.04
CA ALA A 31 -0.45 6.83 -9.95
C ALA A 31 -0.30 5.56 -10.79
N MET A 32 0.31 5.67 -11.99
CA MET A 32 0.64 4.50 -12.80
C MET A 32 1.67 3.60 -12.12
N ALA A 33 2.72 4.16 -11.51
CA ALA A 33 3.73 3.40 -10.77
C ALA A 33 3.08 2.63 -9.60
N ILE A 34 2.22 3.28 -8.79
CA ILE A 34 1.46 2.59 -7.74
C ILE A 34 0.69 1.40 -8.30
N SER A 35 0.04 1.56 -9.46
CA SER A 35 -0.69 0.46 -10.09
C SER A 35 0.25 -0.67 -10.54
N VAL A 36 1.45 -0.38 -11.00
CA VAL A 36 2.43 -1.40 -11.40
C VAL A 36 2.87 -2.19 -10.17
N GLU A 37 3.35 -1.52 -9.12
CA GLU A 37 3.85 -2.22 -7.92
C GLU A 37 2.75 -2.97 -7.17
N ALA A 38 1.50 -2.48 -7.22
CA ALA A 38 0.36 -3.23 -6.69
C ALA A 38 0.10 -4.53 -7.46
N ASN A 39 0.40 -4.58 -8.76
CA ASN A 39 0.32 -5.82 -9.54
C ASN A 39 1.54 -6.71 -9.32
N GLU A 40 2.74 -6.17 -9.10
CA GLU A 40 3.92 -6.96 -8.70
C GLU A 40 3.68 -7.62 -7.33
N LEU A 41 3.10 -6.90 -6.37
CA LEU A 41 2.63 -7.46 -5.10
C LEU A 41 1.56 -8.54 -5.29
N LEU A 42 0.65 -8.39 -6.26
CA LEU A 42 -0.33 -9.42 -6.57
C LEU A 42 0.33 -10.68 -7.16
N GLU A 43 1.37 -10.51 -7.98
CA GLU A 43 2.09 -11.61 -8.62
C GLU A 43 2.74 -12.54 -7.59
N THR A 44 3.15 -12.03 -6.43
CA THR A 44 3.71 -12.85 -5.33
C THR A 44 2.72 -13.91 -4.84
N PHE A 45 1.42 -13.73 -5.08
CA PHE A 45 0.36 -14.66 -4.67
C PHE A 45 -0.21 -15.52 -5.82
N LEU A 46 0.27 -15.36 -7.06
CA LEU A 46 -0.36 -15.91 -8.27
C LEU A 46 -0.57 -17.43 -8.24
N TRP A 47 0.34 -18.16 -7.58
CA TRP A 47 0.35 -19.62 -7.55
C TRP A 47 -0.17 -20.22 -6.23
N PHE A 48 -0.60 -19.39 -5.29
CA PHE A 48 -1.18 -19.86 -4.05
C PHE A 48 -2.68 -20.09 -4.19
N ASP A 49 -3.18 -21.12 -3.50
CA ASP A 49 -4.62 -21.39 -3.35
C ASP A 49 -5.03 -20.97 -1.93
N ASN A 50 -5.56 -19.74 -1.79
CA ASN A 50 -6.00 -19.14 -0.53
C ASN A 50 -5.02 -19.36 0.64
N PRO A 51 -3.77 -18.87 0.55
CA PRO A 51 -2.77 -19.12 1.58
C PRO A 51 -3.13 -18.37 2.86
N ASP A 52 -2.92 -19.02 4.00
CA ASP A 52 -2.95 -18.31 5.28
C ASP A 52 -1.63 -17.58 5.55
N SER A 53 -1.65 -16.68 6.52
CA SER A 53 -0.45 -15.91 6.89
C SER A 53 0.75 -16.78 7.29
N ALA A 54 0.53 -17.97 7.86
CA ALA A 54 1.60 -18.88 8.28
C ALA A 54 2.26 -19.55 7.07
N THR A 55 1.48 -19.89 6.05
CA THR A 55 1.96 -20.45 4.79
C THR A 55 2.86 -19.45 4.08
N VAL A 56 2.38 -18.21 3.90
CA VAL A 56 3.18 -17.13 3.29
C VAL A 56 4.45 -16.90 4.12
N ALA A 57 4.32 -16.77 5.45
CA ALA A 57 5.44 -16.51 6.36
C ALA A 57 6.52 -17.60 6.40
N SER A 58 6.19 -18.83 6.02
CA SER A 58 7.11 -19.97 6.00
C SER A 58 7.96 -20.07 4.74
N ASP A 59 7.60 -19.32 3.70
CA ASP A 59 8.34 -19.23 2.44
C ASP A 59 9.16 -17.93 2.41
N ASP A 60 10.46 -18.07 2.66
CA ASP A 60 11.40 -16.94 2.72
C ASP A 60 11.44 -16.15 1.40
N GLU A 61 11.30 -16.81 0.25
CA GLU A 61 11.33 -16.14 -1.05
C GLU A 61 10.06 -15.32 -1.25
N THR A 62 8.89 -15.92 -0.99
CA THR A 62 7.61 -15.23 -1.07
C THR A 62 7.54 -14.05 -0.09
N MET A 63 7.94 -14.24 1.18
CA MET A 63 7.93 -13.16 2.17
C MET A 63 8.82 -11.99 1.78
N ARG A 64 10.01 -12.28 1.23
CA ARG A 64 10.92 -11.24 0.76
C ARG A 64 10.30 -10.44 -0.37
N ALA A 65 9.68 -11.11 -1.34
CA ALA A 65 8.99 -10.44 -2.43
C ALA A 65 7.82 -9.58 -1.92
N VAL A 66 6.99 -10.11 -1.01
CA VAL A 66 5.90 -9.34 -0.39
C VAL A 66 6.42 -8.09 0.32
N GLU A 67 7.53 -8.20 1.06
CA GLU A 67 8.14 -7.04 1.74
C GLU A 67 8.64 -5.99 0.75
N GLU A 68 9.30 -6.41 -0.32
CA GLU A 68 9.82 -5.54 -1.38
C GLU A 68 8.68 -4.81 -2.10
N GLU A 69 7.71 -5.54 -2.64
CA GLU A 69 6.63 -4.95 -3.45
C GLU A 69 5.66 -4.09 -2.62
N LEU A 70 5.38 -4.50 -1.38
CA LEU A 70 4.58 -3.67 -0.47
C LEU A 70 5.32 -2.37 -0.13
N ALA A 71 6.64 -2.40 0.05
CA ALA A 71 7.42 -1.19 0.27
C ALA A 71 7.38 -0.27 -0.96
N ASP A 72 7.46 -0.82 -2.17
CA ASP A 72 7.42 -0.03 -3.40
C ASP A 72 6.06 0.65 -3.62
N VAL A 73 4.95 -0.03 -3.32
CA VAL A 73 3.61 0.60 -3.28
C VAL A 73 3.59 1.81 -2.36
N ILE A 74 4.14 1.68 -1.15
CA ILE A 74 4.19 2.77 -0.17
C ILE A 74 5.12 3.90 -0.64
N ILE A 75 6.26 3.59 -1.25
CA ILE A 75 7.20 4.58 -1.78
C ILE A 75 6.53 5.48 -2.82
N TYR A 76 5.82 4.91 -3.79
CA TYR A 76 5.13 5.73 -4.80
C TYR A 76 3.89 6.44 -4.26
N ALA A 77 3.19 5.85 -3.27
CA ALA A 77 2.11 6.54 -2.58
C ALA A 77 2.61 7.80 -1.84
N LEU A 78 3.75 7.70 -1.13
CA LEU A 78 4.42 8.85 -0.50
C LEU A 78 4.88 9.86 -1.56
N GLY A 79 5.41 9.39 -2.69
CA GLY A 79 5.80 10.25 -3.79
C GLY A 79 4.63 11.04 -4.38
N LEU A 80 3.49 10.39 -4.59
CA LEU A 80 2.27 11.03 -5.08
C LEU A 80 1.70 12.04 -4.07
N ALA A 81 1.68 11.67 -2.79
CA ALA A 81 1.25 12.57 -1.73
C ALA A 81 2.12 13.83 -1.69
N ASN A 82 3.44 13.68 -1.80
CA ASN A 82 4.37 14.80 -1.82
C ASN A 82 4.19 15.71 -3.05
N GLU A 83 4.04 15.14 -4.25
CA GLU A 83 3.81 15.90 -5.50
C GLU A 83 2.50 16.71 -5.46
N LEU A 84 1.50 16.25 -4.70
CA LEU A 84 0.20 16.89 -4.55
C LEU A 84 0.02 17.70 -3.25
N ASP A 85 1.07 17.82 -2.44
CA ASP A 85 1.02 18.49 -1.11
C ASP A 85 -0.08 17.91 -0.19
N ILE A 86 -0.21 16.58 -0.18
CA ILE A 86 -1.17 15.84 0.64
C ILE A 86 -0.49 15.37 1.93
N ASP A 87 -1.06 15.75 3.07
CA ASP A 87 -0.76 15.08 4.35
C ASP A 87 -1.39 13.69 4.36
N ILE A 88 -0.60 12.70 3.96
CA ILE A 88 -1.06 11.32 3.84
C ILE A 88 -1.46 10.71 5.18
N LEU A 89 -0.86 11.12 6.29
CA LEU A 89 -1.25 10.63 7.62
C LEU A 89 -2.63 11.14 7.99
N ALA A 90 -2.87 12.44 7.86
CA ALA A 90 -4.18 13.02 8.11
C ALA A 90 -5.26 12.45 7.17
N ALA A 91 -4.91 12.21 5.90
CA ALA A 91 -5.82 11.59 4.94
C ALA A 91 -6.19 10.14 5.31
N VAL A 92 -5.22 9.35 5.78
CA VAL A 92 -5.46 7.98 6.26
C VAL A 92 -6.31 7.99 7.54
N GLU A 93 -6.01 8.84 8.52
CA GLU A 93 -6.81 8.96 9.74
C GLU A 93 -8.26 9.32 9.43
N ALA A 94 -8.50 10.37 8.64
CA ALA A 94 -9.84 10.75 8.23
C ALA A 94 -10.55 9.62 7.48
N LYS A 95 -9.82 8.85 6.67
CA LYS A 95 -10.42 7.73 5.93
C LYS A 95 -10.78 6.55 6.82
N LEU A 96 -10.01 6.32 7.89
CA LEU A 96 -10.34 5.31 8.91
C LEU A 96 -11.59 5.73 9.70
N ASP A 97 -11.70 6.98 10.11
CA ASP A 97 -12.90 7.49 10.80
C ASP A 97 -14.16 7.31 9.94
N GLU A 98 -14.09 7.64 8.64
CA GLU A 98 -15.20 7.38 7.70
C GLU A 98 -15.53 5.88 7.56
N ASN A 99 -14.52 5.02 7.62
CA ASN A 99 -14.72 3.58 7.50
C ASN A 99 -15.34 3.00 8.79
N ASP A 100 -14.97 3.50 9.97
CA ASP A 100 -15.56 3.11 11.25
C ASP A 100 -17.05 3.47 11.30
N GLU A 101 -17.44 4.61 10.73
CA GLU A 101 -18.85 4.99 10.60
C GLU A 101 -19.59 4.13 9.56
N ARG A 102 -18.94 3.78 8.46
CA ARG A 102 -19.55 3.02 7.35
C ARG A 102 -19.67 1.52 7.64
N PHE A 103 -18.72 0.98 8.40
CA PHE A 103 -18.56 -0.44 8.71
C PHE A 103 -18.59 -0.65 10.22
N ASP A 104 -19.54 -0.02 10.91
CA ASP A 104 -19.77 -0.28 12.32
C ASP A 104 -19.99 -1.80 12.58
N PRO A 105 -19.79 -2.31 13.80
CA PRO A 105 -19.89 -3.75 14.07
C PRO A 105 -21.23 -4.38 13.66
N GLU A 106 -22.35 -3.65 13.75
CA GLU A 106 -23.69 -4.14 13.42
C GLU A 106 -23.89 -4.21 11.89
N THR A 107 -23.45 -3.17 11.17
CA THR A 107 -23.47 -3.13 9.69
C THR A 107 -22.47 -4.13 9.08
N SER A 108 -21.35 -4.36 9.76
CA SER A 108 -20.31 -5.30 9.34
C SER A 108 -20.77 -6.76 9.39
N GLU A 109 -21.61 -7.17 10.36
CA GLU A 109 -22.12 -8.56 10.42
C GLU A 109 -22.83 -8.99 9.13
N ALA A 110 -23.61 -8.09 8.52
CA ALA A 110 -24.30 -8.35 7.26
C ALA A 110 -23.31 -8.50 6.08
N ILE A 111 -22.24 -7.70 6.06
CA ILE A 111 -21.19 -7.77 5.04
C ILE A 111 -20.35 -9.04 5.23
N THR A 112 -19.98 -9.39 6.47
CA THR A 112 -19.27 -10.63 6.80
C THR A 112 -20.04 -11.86 6.31
N ALA A 113 -21.35 -11.93 6.58
CA ALA A 113 -22.18 -13.02 6.10
C ALA A 113 -22.24 -13.13 4.56
N GLU A 114 -22.09 -12.02 3.83
CA GLU A 114 -21.93 -12.05 2.37
C GLU A 114 -20.53 -12.51 1.95
N LEU A 115 -19.47 -12.03 2.61
CA LEU A 115 -18.09 -12.41 2.30
C LEU A 115 -17.81 -13.91 2.52
N ASP A 116 -18.40 -14.51 3.57
CA ASP A 116 -18.30 -15.95 3.85
C ASP A 116 -18.80 -16.82 2.67
N LYS A 117 -19.73 -16.30 1.85
CA LYS A 117 -20.23 -17.02 0.67
C LYS A 117 -19.20 -17.09 -0.46
N TRP A 118 -18.24 -16.18 -0.47
CA TRP A 118 -17.22 -16.03 -1.50
C TRP A 118 -15.85 -16.60 -1.10
N GLN A 119 -15.63 -16.95 0.17
CA GLN A 119 -14.41 -17.60 0.67
C GLN A 119 -14.28 -19.09 0.27
N ARG A 120 -14.56 -19.44 -0.99
CA ARG A 120 -14.28 -20.80 -1.50
C ARG A 120 -12.80 -21.03 -1.69
#